data_AF-A0A4D4MB70-F1
#
_entry.id   AF-A0A4D4MB70-F1
#
_cell.length_a   1.000
_cell.length_b   1.000
_cell.length_c   1.000
_cell.angle_alpha   90.00
_cell.angle_beta   90.00
_cell.angle_gamma   90.00
#
_symmetry.space_group_name_H-M   'P 1'
#
loop_
_entity.id
_entity.type
_entity.pdbx_description
1 polymer ?
#
loop_
_entity_poly.entity_id
_entity_poly.type
_entity_poly.pdbx_seq_one_letter_code
_entity_poly.pdbx_strand_id
1 'polypeptide(L)'
;MQQDAGAWAATQGAVHGRHTMVQISVQGQSSTAVVLKALHVRIVSRGNPAAGSAYAMGQGCGGDLTPRRFTVNLDAGRPIARPKDGADIGHTIPAVQFPYRVSAEDPEVLLVDATTQAYNARWYLELDWSSQGRTGTIRIDDHGRPFHTTSIKGMPRYWYGTNNAGGRAWVPYDS
;
A
#
# COMPACT_ATOMS: atom_id res chain seq x y z
N MET A 1 4.48 18.25 -8.09
CA MET A 1 3.48 17.50 -8.89
C MET A 1 3.11 16.16 -8.26
N GLN A 2 3.97 15.14 -8.29
CA GLN A 2 3.68 13.89 -7.55
C GLN A 2 3.67 14.12 -6.03
N GLN A 3 4.51 15.02 -5.53
CA GLN A 3 4.54 15.43 -4.12
C GLN A 3 3.23 16.12 -3.67
N ASP A 4 2.50 16.76 -4.59
CA ASP A 4 1.24 17.46 -4.28
C ASP A 4 0.02 16.54 -4.37
N ALA A 5 0.20 15.31 -4.88
CA ALA A 5 -0.87 14.36 -5.14
C ALA A 5 -1.68 14.03 -3.89
N GLY A 6 -0.99 13.84 -2.75
CA GLY A 6 -1.63 13.55 -1.47
C GLY A 6 -2.48 14.71 -0.97
N ALA A 7 -1.92 15.93 -0.99
CA ALA A 7 -2.64 17.13 -0.58
C ALA A 7 -3.88 17.39 -1.45
N TRP A 8 -3.71 17.31 -2.78
CA TRP A 8 -4.83 17.44 -3.71
C TRP A 8 -5.89 16.35 -3.47
N ALA A 9 -5.51 15.07 -3.39
CA ALA A 9 -6.44 13.98 -3.13
C ALA A 9 -7.24 14.19 -1.85
N ALA A 10 -6.60 14.68 -0.79
CA ALA A 10 -7.26 15.02 0.47
C ALA A 10 -8.32 16.13 0.29
N THR A 11 -8.03 17.19 -0.48
CA THR A 11 -9.03 18.25 -0.78
C THR A 11 -10.27 17.73 -1.52
N GLN A 12 -10.14 16.62 -2.25
CA GLN A 12 -11.25 16.00 -2.99
C GLN A 12 -12.00 14.95 -2.16
N GLY A 13 -11.55 14.65 -0.94
CA GLY A 13 -12.04 13.48 -0.20
C GLY A 13 -11.79 12.17 -0.95
N ALA A 14 -10.74 12.12 -1.78
CA ALA A 14 -10.45 10.98 -2.62
C ALA A 14 -9.99 9.77 -1.81
N VAL A 15 -10.17 8.59 -2.40
CA VAL A 15 -9.80 7.29 -1.83
C VAL A 15 -8.83 6.60 -2.79
N HIS A 16 -8.06 5.63 -2.28
CA HIS A 16 -7.10 4.93 -3.14
C HIS A 16 -7.82 4.12 -4.22
N GLY A 17 -7.51 4.40 -5.48
CA GLY A 17 -8.03 3.66 -6.63
C GLY A 17 -7.08 2.53 -7.04
N ARG A 18 -7.62 1.34 -7.34
CA ARG A 18 -6.94 0.11 -7.79
C ARG A 18 -6.03 -0.53 -6.75
N HIS A 19 -5.19 0.26 -6.11
CA HIS A 19 -4.24 -0.22 -5.13
C HIS A 19 -3.90 0.84 -4.08
N THR A 20 -3.48 0.38 -2.92
CA THR A 20 -2.97 1.17 -1.81
C THR A 20 -1.60 0.62 -1.44
N MET A 21 -0.60 1.49 -1.46
CA MET A 21 0.73 1.18 -0.91
C MET A 21 0.78 1.67 0.53
N VAL A 22 1.03 0.76 1.47
CA VAL A 22 1.23 1.07 2.89
C VAL A 22 2.68 0.82 3.23
N GLN A 23 3.36 1.85 3.73
CA GLN A 23 4.70 1.73 4.28
C GLN A 23 4.62 1.71 5.80
N ILE A 24 5.19 0.66 6.40
CA ILE A 24 5.18 0.43 7.84
C ILE A 24 6.63 0.42 8.31
N SER A 25 7.03 1.43 9.08
CA SER A 25 8.32 1.42 9.78
C SER A 25 8.13 0.76 11.14
N VAL A 26 8.91 -0.29 11.42
CA VAL A 26 8.84 -1.06 12.66
C VAL A 26 10.20 -1.00 13.35
N GLN A 27 10.20 -0.62 14.62
CA GLN A 27 11.41 -0.58 15.45
C GLN A 27 11.08 -1.01 16.88
N GLY A 28 12.08 -1.59 17.56
CA GLY A 28 12.00 -1.85 18.99
C GLY A 28 12.08 -0.55 19.80
N GLN A 29 11.58 -0.57 21.04
CA GLN A 29 11.72 0.56 21.96
C GLN A 29 13.10 0.61 22.65
N SER A 30 13.85 -0.48 22.57
CA SER A 30 15.20 -0.61 23.12
C SER A 30 16.01 -1.56 22.23
N SER A 31 17.26 -1.81 22.61
CA SER A 31 18.12 -2.78 21.95
C SER A 31 17.67 -4.24 22.08
N THR A 32 16.63 -4.51 22.86
CA THR A 32 16.10 -5.87 22.97
C THR A 32 15.35 -6.26 21.71
N ALA A 33 15.72 -7.40 21.13
CA ALA A 33 15.08 -7.94 19.95
C ALA A 33 13.57 -8.16 20.15
N VAL A 34 12.80 -7.70 19.16
CA VAL A 34 11.39 -8.03 18.96
C VAL A 34 11.32 -8.93 17.74
N VAL A 35 10.63 -10.07 17.88
CA VAL A 35 10.36 -10.98 16.76
C VAL A 35 9.00 -10.63 16.18
N LEU A 36 8.99 -10.18 14.93
CA LEU A 36 7.79 -10.08 14.11
C LEU A 36 7.47 -11.46 13.56
N LYS A 37 6.24 -11.94 13.77
CA LYS A 37 5.86 -13.34 13.53
C LYS A 37 5.00 -13.53 12.29
N ALA A 38 4.08 -12.61 12.04
CA ALA A 38 3.15 -12.69 10.92
C ALA A 38 2.49 -11.35 10.66
N LEU A 39 2.14 -11.10 9.40
CA LEU A 39 1.33 -9.97 8.97
C LEU A 39 0.00 -10.49 8.42
N HIS A 40 -1.09 -10.13 9.09
CA HIS A 40 -2.44 -10.55 8.72
C HIS A 40 -3.19 -9.40 8.05
N VAL A 41 -4.07 -9.76 7.11
CA VAL A 41 -4.97 -8.82 6.43
C VAL A 41 -6.38 -9.04 6.96
N ARG A 42 -7.05 -7.95 7.37
CA ARG A 42 -8.42 -7.98 7.87
C ARG A 42 -9.31 -7.12 6.99
N ILE A 43 -10.35 -7.74 6.44
CA ILE A 43 -11.40 -7.04 5.69
C ILE A 43 -12.50 -6.65 6.66
N VAL A 44 -12.81 -5.35 6.70
CA VAL A 44 -13.94 -4.80 7.46
C VAL A 44 -15.21 -4.90 6.63
N SER A 45 -15.15 -4.50 5.36
CA SER A 45 -16.28 -4.57 4.45
C SER A 45 -15.84 -4.60 2.99
N ARG A 46 -16.70 -5.15 2.14
CA ARG A 46 -16.64 -5.04 0.68
C ARG A 46 -17.99 -4.58 0.17
N GLY A 47 -17.99 -3.71 -0.83
CA GLY A 47 -19.18 -3.28 -1.53
C GLY A 47 -18.89 -2.96 -2.99
N ASN A 48 -19.88 -2.39 -3.67
CA ASN A 48 -19.73 -1.92 -5.05
C ASN A 48 -18.64 -0.84 -5.12
N PRO A 49 -17.82 -0.82 -6.19
CA PRO A 49 -16.84 0.24 -6.44
C PRO A 49 -17.45 1.63 -6.24
N ALA A 50 -16.66 2.56 -5.71
CA ALA A 50 -17.08 3.96 -5.60
C ALA A 50 -17.45 4.52 -6.99
N ALA A 51 -18.37 5.48 -7.08
CA ALA A 51 -18.62 6.18 -8.33
C ALA A 51 -17.55 7.26 -8.57
N GLY A 52 -17.39 7.68 -9.83
CA GLY A 52 -16.54 8.81 -10.21
C GLY A 52 -15.45 8.45 -11.21
N SER A 53 -14.35 9.19 -11.13
CA SER A 53 -13.21 9.10 -12.05
C SER A 53 -11.94 8.77 -11.28
N ALA A 54 -11.01 8.08 -11.94
CA ALA A 54 -9.71 7.76 -11.39
C ALA A 54 -8.66 8.76 -11.86
N TYR A 55 -7.86 9.30 -10.94
CA TYR A 55 -6.88 10.34 -11.21
C TYR A 55 -5.48 9.90 -10.80
N ALA A 56 -4.49 10.13 -11.68
CA ALA A 56 -3.08 9.83 -11.42
C ALA A 56 -2.21 11.08 -11.62
N MET A 57 -1.51 11.55 -10.57
CA MET A 57 -0.56 12.67 -10.67
C MET A 57 0.90 12.24 -10.90
N GLY A 58 1.13 10.97 -11.27
CA GLY A 58 2.43 10.46 -11.65
C GLY A 58 2.29 9.19 -12.48
N GLN A 59 3.27 8.93 -13.35
CA GLN A 59 3.36 7.72 -14.17
C GLN A 59 4.12 6.58 -13.46
N GLY A 60 4.51 6.80 -12.19
CA GLY A 60 5.63 6.09 -11.57
C GLY A 60 6.95 6.58 -12.16
N CYS A 61 8.01 6.56 -11.36
CA CYS A 61 9.35 6.56 -11.92
C CYS A 61 9.52 5.16 -12.52
N GLY A 62 9.28 5.00 -13.83
CA GLY A 62 9.35 3.72 -14.54
C GLY A 62 10.77 3.14 -14.63
N GLY A 63 11.45 3.04 -13.50
CA GLY A 63 12.76 2.42 -13.37
C GLY A 63 12.63 0.95 -12.99
N ASP A 64 13.69 0.20 -13.26
CA ASP A 64 13.83 -1.23 -12.94
C ASP A 64 13.83 -1.52 -11.43
N LEU A 65 13.89 -0.47 -10.60
CA LEU A 65 13.84 -0.58 -9.14
C LEU A 65 12.41 -0.87 -8.66
N THR A 66 12.20 -2.09 -8.20
CA THR A 66 10.99 -2.48 -7.47
C THR A 66 11.38 -2.88 -6.05
N PRO A 67 10.86 -2.22 -5.01
CA PRO A 67 11.20 -2.61 -3.66
C PRO A 67 10.57 -3.97 -3.31
N ARG A 68 11.27 -4.73 -2.45
CA ARG A 68 10.69 -5.92 -1.81
C ARG A 68 9.43 -5.53 -1.04
N ARG A 69 8.39 -6.37 -1.08
CA ARG A 69 7.09 -6.02 -0.49
C ARG A 69 6.23 -7.23 -0.17
N PHE A 70 5.14 -7.01 0.54
CA PHE A 70 4.00 -7.92 0.60
C PHE A 70 2.96 -7.52 -0.43
N THR A 71 2.42 -8.49 -1.15
CA THR A 71 1.28 -8.29 -2.04
C THR A 71 0.01 -8.80 -1.38
N VAL A 72 -1.08 -8.05 -1.51
CA VAL A 72 -2.39 -8.40 -0.96
C VAL A 72 -3.44 -8.29 -2.06
N ASN A 73 -4.16 -9.39 -2.30
CA ASN A 73 -5.35 -9.40 -3.14
C ASN A 73 -6.59 -9.21 -2.26
N LEU A 74 -7.19 -8.01 -2.28
CA LEU A 74 -8.38 -7.68 -1.50
C LEU A 74 -9.65 -8.30 -2.06
N ASP A 75 -9.62 -8.87 -3.27
CA ASP A 75 -10.77 -9.59 -3.87
C ASP A 75 -10.84 -11.05 -3.41
N ALA A 76 -9.73 -11.60 -2.87
CA ALA A 76 -9.69 -12.98 -2.40
C ALA A 76 -10.62 -13.20 -1.21
N GLY A 77 -11.34 -14.33 -1.15
CA GLY A 77 -12.26 -14.63 -0.03
C GLY A 77 -11.59 -14.49 1.36
N ARG A 78 -10.33 -14.94 1.47
CA ARG A 78 -9.44 -14.71 2.62
C ARG A 78 -8.13 -14.09 2.14
N PRO A 79 -7.98 -12.76 2.20
CA PRO A 79 -6.74 -12.09 1.78
C PRO A 79 -5.56 -12.47 2.67
N ILE A 80 -4.40 -12.65 2.05
CA ILE A 80 -3.14 -13.00 2.71
C ILE A 80 -2.07 -12.03 2.18
N ALA A 81 -1.23 -11.53 3.08
CA ALA A 81 -0.03 -10.79 2.72
C ALA A 81 1.06 -11.78 2.26
N ARG A 82 1.36 -11.79 0.96
CA ARG A 82 2.37 -12.69 0.38
C ARG A 82 3.67 -11.94 0.13
N PRO A 83 4.80 -12.38 0.70
CA PRO A 83 6.09 -11.77 0.42
C PRO A 83 6.41 -11.90 -1.08
N LYS A 84 6.96 -10.84 -1.64
CA LYS A 84 7.38 -10.75 -3.04
C LYS A 84 8.72 -10.05 -3.11
N ASP A 85 9.64 -10.67 -3.82
CA ASP A 85 10.96 -10.12 -4.05
C ASP A 85 10.86 -8.79 -4.78
N GLY A 86 11.79 -7.89 -4.44
CA GLY A 86 12.08 -6.72 -5.22
C GLY A 86 13.12 -7.03 -6.29
N ALA A 87 13.42 -6.03 -7.11
CA ALA A 87 14.48 -6.06 -8.09
C ALA A 87 15.15 -4.68 -8.15
N ASP A 88 16.45 -4.70 -8.41
CA ASP A 88 17.26 -3.58 -8.87
C ASP A 88 17.98 -4.02 -10.15
N ILE A 89 18.65 -3.11 -10.86
CA ILE A 89 19.34 -3.40 -12.13
C ILE A 89 20.28 -4.60 -11.95
N GLY A 90 19.90 -5.74 -12.55
CA GLY A 90 20.67 -6.98 -12.51
C GLY A 90 20.61 -7.79 -11.20
N HIS A 91 19.82 -7.37 -10.19
CA HIS A 91 19.82 -7.99 -8.87
C HIS A 91 18.42 -8.19 -8.27
N THR A 92 18.17 -9.38 -7.70
CA THR A 92 16.96 -9.63 -6.91
C THR A 92 17.14 -9.15 -5.47
N ILE A 93 16.17 -8.39 -4.95
CA ILE A 93 16.12 -7.98 -3.54
C ILE A 93 15.20 -8.97 -2.82
N PRO A 94 15.72 -9.88 -1.96
CA PRO A 94 14.91 -10.93 -1.37
C PRO A 94 13.82 -10.34 -0.47
N ALA A 95 12.62 -10.92 -0.55
CA ALA A 95 11.49 -10.54 0.28
C ALA A 95 11.76 -10.76 1.77
N VAL A 96 11.11 -9.96 2.60
CA VAL A 96 11.06 -10.20 4.05
C VAL A 96 10.30 -11.51 4.28
N GLN A 97 10.94 -12.44 4.99
CA GLN A 97 10.33 -13.71 5.41
C GLN A 97 10.09 -13.63 6.92
N PHE A 98 8.88 -13.99 7.35
CA PHE A 98 8.61 -14.14 8.78
C PHE A 98 9.05 -15.53 9.27
N PRO A 99 9.56 -15.63 10.52
CA PRO A 99 9.74 -14.54 11.48
C PRO A 99 10.92 -13.61 11.15
N TYR A 100 10.81 -12.33 11.51
CA TYR A 100 11.84 -11.30 11.29
C TYR A 100 12.17 -10.58 12.61
N ARG A 101 13.42 -10.15 12.82
CA ARG A 101 13.85 -9.48 14.06
C ARG A 101 14.04 -7.99 13.83
N VAL A 102 13.65 -7.19 14.83
CA VAL A 102 13.91 -5.75 14.88
C VAL A 102 14.36 -5.32 16.28
N SER A 103 15.10 -4.21 16.38
CA SER A 103 15.42 -3.53 17.64
C SER A 103 15.34 -2.01 17.45
N ALA A 104 15.79 -1.22 18.43
CA ALA A 104 15.96 0.22 18.25
C ALA A 104 17.08 0.57 17.25
N GLU A 105 18.11 -0.27 17.14
CA GLU A 105 19.27 -0.07 16.26
C GLU A 105 19.12 -0.81 14.92
N ASP A 106 18.20 -1.76 14.83
CA ASP A 106 17.89 -2.55 13.63
C ASP A 106 16.40 -2.42 13.27
N PRO A 107 15.97 -1.26 12.74
CA PRO A 107 14.60 -1.06 12.31
C PRO A 107 14.33 -1.73 10.95
N GLU A 108 13.06 -2.05 10.70
CA GLU A 108 12.63 -2.63 9.41
C GLU A 108 11.51 -1.81 8.77
N VAL A 109 11.49 -1.77 7.44
CA VAL A 109 10.39 -1.19 6.65
C VAL A 109 9.66 -2.29 5.91
N LEU A 110 8.40 -2.50 6.26
CA LEU A 110 7.50 -3.40 5.54
C LEU A 110 6.65 -2.59 4.56
N LEU A 111 6.74 -2.92 3.27
CA LEU A 111 5.89 -2.36 2.23
C LEU A 111 4.76 -3.34 1.92
N VAL A 112 3.53 -2.84 1.86
CA VAL A 112 2.34 -3.64 1.52
C VAL A 112 1.62 -3.01 0.33
N ASP A 113 1.52 -3.76 -0.76
CA ASP A 113 0.81 -3.39 -1.98
C ASP A 113 -0.51 -4.16 -2.03
N ALA A 114 -1.59 -3.50 -1.61
CA ALA A 114 -2.92 -4.07 -1.57
C ALA A 114 -3.73 -3.64 -2.79
N THR A 115 -4.35 -4.60 -3.47
CA THR A 115 -5.00 -4.39 -4.77
C THR A 115 -6.43 -4.91 -4.77
N THR A 116 -7.31 -4.23 -5.52
CA THR A 116 -8.67 -4.70 -5.81
C THR A 116 -9.05 -4.36 -7.25
N GLN A 117 -9.74 -5.29 -7.91
CA GLN A 117 -10.34 -5.14 -9.23
C GLN A 117 -11.87 -5.15 -9.19
N ALA A 118 -12.48 -5.62 -8.12
CA ALA A 118 -13.92 -5.83 -8.05
C ALA A 118 -14.64 -4.97 -7.00
N TYR A 119 -13.96 -4.55 -5.93
CA TYR A 119 -14.65 -4.06 -4.75
C TYR A 119 -14.25 -2.66 -4.35
N ASN A 120 -15.14 -2.03 -3.60
CA ASN A 120 -14.84 -0.99 -2.65
C ASN A 120 -14.57 -1.64 -1.28
N ALA A 121 -13.30 -1.71 -0.88
CA ALA A 121 -12.85 -2.44 0.29
C ALA A 121 -12.41 -1.51 1.42
N ARG A 122 -12.87 -1.81 2.64
CA ARG A 122 -12.35 -1.28 3.90
C ARG A 122 -11.55 -2.36 4.60
N TRP A 123 -10.31 -2.09 4.97
CA TRP A 123 -9.40 -3.11 5.46
C TRP A 123 -8.32 -2.55 6.38
N TYR A 124 -7.67 -3.40 7.15
CA TYR A 124 -6.53 -3.03 8.00
C TYR A 124 -5.57 -4.22 8.13
N LEU A 125 -4.40 -3.97 8.71
CA LEU A 125 -3.38 -4.98 8.94
C LEU A 125 -3.22 -5.26 10.43
N GLU A 126 -2.82 -6.48 10.76
CA GLU A 126 -2.45 -6.91 12.11
C GLU A 126 -1.05 -7.51 12.08
N LEU A 127 -0.14 -6.98 12.88
CA LEU A 127 1.24 -7.46 13.00
C LEU A 127 1.43 -8.18 14.33
N ASP A 128 1.66 -9.48 14.26
CA ASP A 128 1.94 -10.31 15.42
C ASP A 128 3.40 -10.18 15.82
N TRP A 129 3.66 -10.02 17.10
CA TRP A 129 5.01 -9.88 17.64
C TRP A 129 5.22 -10.66 18.93
N SER A 130 6.48 -10.86 19.28
CA SER A 130 6.90 -11.32 20.60
C SER A 130 8.21 -10.70 21.03
N SER A 131 8.36 -10.38 22.31
CA SER A 131 9.60 -9.92 22.90
C SER A 131 9.63 -10.28 24.38
N GLN A 132 10.75 -10.83 24.86
CA GLN A 132 10.97 -11.16 26.27
C GLN A 132 9.80 -11.92 26.93
N GLY A 133 9.30 -12.98 26.28
CA GLY A 133 8.19 -13.80 26.78
C GLY A 133 6.79 -13.18 26.65
N ARG A 134 6.69 -11.92 26.22
CA ARG A 134 5.42 -11.27 25.88
C ARG A 134 5.09 -11.48 24.41
N THR A 135 3.81 -11.60 24.11
CA THR A 135 3.28 -11.64 22.74
C THR A 135 2.17 -10.61 22.59
N GLY A 136 1.93 -10.18 21.36
CA GLY A 136 0.82 -9.28 21.06
C GLY A 136 0.59 -9.15 19.58
N THR A 137 -0.47 -8.41 19.25
CA THR A 137 -0.84 -8.05 17.89
C THR A 137 -1.06 -6.54 17.87
N ILE A 138 -0.41 -5.85 16.94
CA ILE A 138 -0.62 -4.41 16.71
C ILE A 138 -1.47 -4.24 15.46
N ARG A 139 -2.51 -3.42 15.57
CA ARG A 139 -3.31 -2.99 14.44
C ARG A 139 -2.63 -1.83 13.72
N ILE A 140 -2.62 -1.91 12.39
CA ILE A 140 -2.07 -0.91 11.50
C ILE A 140 -3.19 -0.48 10.55
N ASP A 141 -3.57 0.79 10.65
CA ASP A 141 -4.66 1.41 9.89
C ASP A 141 -4.41 2.91 9.65
N ASP A 142 -5.34 3.61 9.00
CA ASP A 142 -5.27 5.05 8.75
C ASP A 142 -5.80 5.83 9.95
N HIS A 143 -4.94 6.04 10.96
CA HIS A 143 -5.23 6.85 12.15
C HIS A 143 -6.55 6.47 12.86
N GLY A 144 -6.77 5.18 13.09
CA GLY A 144 -7.97 4.64 13.73
C GLY A 144 -9.11 4.31 12.75
N ARG A 145 -8.92 4.54 11.44
CA ARG A 145 -9.87 4.17 10.39
C ARG A 145 -9.28 3.09 9.50
N PRO A 146 -10.08 2.11 9.03
CA PRO A 146 -9.59 1.17 8.03
C PRO A 146 -9.13 1.90 6.76
N PHE A 147 -8.06 1.40 6.15
CA PHE A 147 -7.68 1.78 4.79
C PHE A 147 -8.87 1.60 3.84
N HIS A 148 -8.92 2.44 2.82
CA HIS A 148 -10.01 2.46 1.84
C HIS A 148 -9.44 2.37 0.43
N THR A 149 -9.72 1.25 -0.24
CA THR A 149 -9.29 0.99 -1.62
C THR A 149 -10.50 0.63 -2.48
N THR A 150 -10.71 1.30 -3.59
CA THR A 150 -11.78 0.99 -4.55
C THR A 150 -11.21 0.51 -5.88
N SER A 151 -11.88 -0.44 -6.52
CA SER A 151 -11.64 -0.73 -7.93
C SER A 151 -11.87 0.53 -8.76
N ILE A 152 -11.09 0.67 -9.83
CA ILE A 152 -11.26 1.69 -10.87
C ILE A 152 -11.74 1.09 -12.19
N LYS A 153 -12.09 -0.20 -12.21
CA LYS A 153 -12.50 -0.88 -13.44
C LYS A 153 -13.76 -0.22 -14.00
N GLY A 154 -13.71 0.23 -15.25
CA GLY A 154 -14.81 0.92 -15.92
C GLY A 154 -14.94 2.41 -15.59
N MET A 155 -14.04 2.99 -14.77
CA MET A 155 -14.03 4.42 -14.53
C MET A 155 -13.31 5.18 -15.65
N PRO A 156 -13.76 6.38 -16.00
CA PRO A 156 -12.91 7.33 -16.71
C PRO A 156 -11.61 7.55 -15.96
N ARG A 157 -10.47 7.46 -16.67
CA ARG A 157 -9.14 7.62 -16.09
C ARG A 157 -8.49 8.89 -16.63
N TYR A 158 -7.92 9.68 -15.73
CA TYR A 158 -7.19 10.89 -16.06
C TYR A 158 -5.80 10.83 -15.44
N TRP A 159 -4.82 11.36 -16.15
CA TRP A 159 -3.52 11.65 -15.58
C TRP A 159 -3.22 13.13 -15.67
N TYR A 160 -2.46 13.64 -14.71
CA TYR A 160 -2.04 15.02 -14.74
C TYR A 160 -0.88 15.13 -15.72
N GLY A 161 -1.15 15.70 -16.88
CA GLY A 161 -0.28 15.78 -18.04
C GLY A 161 -0.28 17.17 -18.65
N THR A 162 0.03 17.24 -19.94
CA THR A 162 0.03 18.48 -20.72
C THR A 162 -1.05 18.38 -21.79
N ASN A 163 -1.87 19.41 -21.95
CA ASN A 163 -2.93 19.46 -22.97
C ASN A 163 -2.38 19.93 -24.33
N ASN A 164 -3.25 19.94 -25.35
CA ASN A 164 -2.91 20.35 -26.72
C ASN A 164 -2.44 21.82 -26.84
N ALA A 165 -2.75 22.67 -25.85
CA ALA A 165 -2.30 24.06 -25.80
C ALA A 165 -0.97 24.23 -25.01
N GLY A 166 -0.32 23.14 -24.61
CA GLY A 166 0.93 23.16 -23.84
C GLY A 166 0.75 23.43 -22.34
N GLY A 167 -0.48 23.59 -21.85
CA GLY A 167 -0.79 23.84 -20.44
C GLY A 167 -0.92 22.55 -19.62
N ARG A 168 -0.59 22.61 -18.33
CA ARG A 168 -0.80 21.48 -17.41
C ARG A 168 -2.28 21.27 -17.14
N ALA A 169 -2.76 20.04 -17.31
CA ALA A 169 -4.16 19.69 -17.17
C ALA A 169 -4.36 18.21 -16.85
N TRP A 170 -5.56 17.88 -16.37
CA TRP A 170 -6.05 16.51 -16.39
C TRP A 170 -6.39 16.11 -17.81
N VAL A 171 -5.72 15.09 -18.32
CA VAL A 171 -5.92 14.55 -19.67
C VAL A 171 -6.34 13.07 -19.56
N PRO A 172 -7.19 12.55 -20.46
CA PRO A 172 -7.54 11.14 -20.47
C PRO A 172 -6.32 10.23 -20.49
N TYR A 173 -6.40 9.08 -19.81
CA TYR A 173 -5.32 8.09 -19.75
C TYR A 173 -5.13 7.34 -21.08
N ASP A 174 -6.16 7.30 -21.93
CA ASP A 174 -6.23 6.53 -23.17
C ASP A 174 -6.02 7.43 -24.41
N SER A 175 -4.98 8.27 -24.40
CA SER A 175 -4.53 9.05 -25.57
C SER A 175 -3.24 8.49 -26.15
#